data_AF-A0A238LGL1-F1
#
_entry.id   AF-A0A238LGL1-F1
#
_cell.length_a   1.000
_cell.length_b   1.000
_cell.length_c   1.000
_cell.angle_alpha   90.00
_cell.angle_beta   90.00
_cell.angle_gamma   90.00
#
_symmetry.space_group_name_H-M   'P 1'
#
loop_
_entity.id
_entity.type
_entity.pdbx_description
1 polymer ?
#
loop_
_entity_poly.entity_id
_entity_poly.type
_entity_poly.pdbx_seq_one_letter_code
_entity_poly.pdbx_strand_id
1 'polypeptide(L)'
;MPRQMILFAIATLLPVPMIAAAAILGGGWVLLALAYLTLFTATLDEVVRRVVPATEGVEFPAAAGLSITLAGLHFALMALVVSVIALSDGLGSWEKAGLFAAAGLFFGQVSNSNAHELIHARDRLRHRLGMWVYISMLYGHHTSAHPLVHHVRVATRADPATSRRGESFYRYVGRAWRGGFRQGLAAETARIERARLPRWRHPYALYVGGALAIGLAVLWLTGLKGLLVWIGLAGYAQAQLLMSDYVQHYGLIRATDAKGKPVPTGPAHSWNSPHLWSSALMLNAPRHSDHHASPARPYPALRLDDDLPMLPRSLPVMSCLALHPRRWRKVMDPLADAWSGRT
;
A
#
# COMPACT_ATOMS: atom_id res chain seq x y z
N MET A 1 12.64 -13.64 -19.11
CA MET A 1 11.91 -12.62 -18.32
C MET A 1 12.49 -11.25 -18.68
N PRO A 2 11.69 -10.20 -18.95
CA PRO A 2 12.23 -8.86 -19.20
C PRO A 2 13.14 -8.40 -18.06
N ARG A 3 14.23 -7.66 -18.33
CA ARG A 3 15.19 -7.20 -17.29
C ARG A 3 14.51 -6.44 -16.15
N GLN A 4 13.46 -5.68 -16.45
CA GLN A 4 12.66 -4.96 -15.46
C GLN A 4 11.92 -5.91 -14.49
N MET A 5 11.46 -7.07 -14.97
CA MET A 5 10.77 -8.05 -14.14
C MET A 5 11.71 -8.76 -13.16
N ILE A 6 12.98 -8.94 -13.54
CA ILE A 6 14.01 -9.48 -12.65
C ILE A 6 14.21 -8.53 -11.46
N LEU A 7 14.26 -7.22 -11.71
CA LEU A 7 14.37 -6.20 -10.65
C LEU A 7 13.19 -6.30 -9.66
N PHE A 8 11.95 -6.32 -10.14
CA PHE A 8 10.78 -6.47 -9.28
C PHE A 8 10.81 -7.77 -8.46
N ALA A 9 11.15 -8.88 -9.11
CA ALA A 9 11.23 -10.18 -8.45
C ALA A 9 12.30 -10.17 -7.35
N ILE A 10 13.50 -9.66 -7.63
CA ILE A 10 14.58 -9.56 -6.64
C ILE A 10 14.16 -8.64 -5.50
N ALA A 11 13.69 -7.43 -5.81
CA ALA A 11 13.32 -6.43 -4.81
C ALA A 11 12.28 -6.98 -3.82
N THR A 12 11.24 -7.64 -4.34
CA THR A 12 10.08 -8.10 -3.56
C THR A 12 10.24 -9.49 -2.94
N LEU A 13 10.98 -10.42 -3.57
CA LEU A 13 11.11 -11.80 -3.08
C LEU A 13 12.28 -11.98 -2.10
N LEU A 14 13.38 -11.22 -2.20
CA LEU A 14 14.52 -11.37 -1.28
C LEU A 14 14.19 -11.19 0.22
N PRO A 15 13.29 -10.27 0.62
CA PRO A 15 12.88 -10.17 2.03
C PRO A 15 12.25 -11.45 2.58
N VAL A 16 11.60 -12.26 1.74
CA VAL A 16 10.81 -13.42 2.18
C VAL A 16 11.68 -14.48 2.87
N PRO A 17 12.74 -15.03 2.24
CA PRO A 17 13.63 -15.96 2.92
C PRO A 17 14.37 -15.31 4.09
N MET A 18 14.66 -14.00 4.06
CA MET A 18 15.28 -13.30 5.18
C MET A 18 14.36 -13.26 6.41
N ILE A 19 13.07 -12.95 6.23
CA ILE A 19 12.07 -12.93 7.30
C ILE A 19 11.79 -14.36 7.80
N ALA A 20 11.69 -15.34 6.89
CA ALA A 20 11.52 -16.73 7.28
C ALA A 20 12.71 -17.25 8.08
N ALA A 21 13.94 -16.96 7.64
CA ALA A 21 15.16 -17.28 8.40
C ALA A 21 15.22 -16.53 9.73
N ALA A 22 14.79 -15.26 9.79
CA ALA A 22 14.69 -14.51 11.04
C ALA A 22 13.70 -15.16 12.02
N ALA A 23 12.61 -15.73 11.52
CA ALA A 23 11.62 -16.43 12.34
C ALA A 23 12.13 -17.79 12.86
N ILE A 24 12.94 -18.50 12.08
CA ILE A 24 13.40 -19.86 12.41
C ILE A 24 14.71 -19.83 13.20
N LEU A 25 15.63 -18.93 12.83
CA LEU A 25 17.02 -18.91 13.31
C LEU A 25 17.34 -17.70 14.20
N GLY A 26 16.51 -16.65 14.21
CA GLY A 26 16.76 -15.44 14.99
C GLY A 26 18.04 -14.70 14.59
N GLY A 27 18.61 -13.98 15.57
CA GLY A 27 19.93 -13.37 15.51
C GLY A 27 20.14 -12.43 14.32
N GLY A 28 21.25 -12.62 13.61
CA GLY A 28 21.66 -11.78 12.49
C GLY A 28 20.64 -11.71 11.34
N TRP A 29 19.77 -12.72 11.19
CA TRP A 29 18.74 -12.72 10.16
C TRP A 29 17.67 -11.64 10.40
N VAL A 30 17.36 -11.34 11.66
CA VAL A 30 16.46 -10.24 12.03
C VAL A 30 17.05 -8.91 11.58
N LEU A 31 18.34 -8.69 11.85
CA LEU A 31 19.05 -7.47 11.45
C LEU A 31 19.17 -7.37 9.93
N LEU A 32 19.44 -8.47 9.23
CA LEU A 32 19.54 -8.50 7.78
C LEU A 32 18.21 -8.15 7.11
N ALA A 33 17.09 -8.72 7.58
CA ALA A 33 15.76 -8.42 7.06
C ALA A 33 15.40 -6.93 7.25
N LEU A 34 15.68 -6.39 8.44
CA LEU A 34 15.48 -4.96 8.73
C LEU A 34 16.38 -4.08 7.87
N ALA A 35 17.67 -4.40 7.77
CA ALA A 35 18.63 -3.64 6.97
C ALA A 35 18.20 -3.60 5.50
N TYR A 36 17.73 -4.72 4.94
CA TYR A 36 17.24 -4.78 3.57
C TYR A 36 16.03 -3.85 3.34
N LEU A 37 15.00 -3.97 4.17
CA LEU A 37 13.73 -3.23 4.05
C LEU A 37 13.85 -1.74 4.44
N THR A 38 14.96 -1.33 5.04
CA THR A 38 15.19 0.05 5.49
C THR A 38 16.47 0.63 4.90
N LEU A 39 17.60 0.43 5.55
CA LEU A 39 18.88 1.07 5.25
C LEU A 39 19.34 0.81 3.81
N PHE A 40 19.31 -0.44 3.36
CA PHE A 40 19.71 -0.81 2.01
C PHE A 40 18.81 -0.14 0.97
N THR A 41 17.49 -0.23 1.14
CA THR A 41 16.52 0.40 0.24
C THR A 41 16.72 1.91 0.15
N ALA A 42 16.84 2.60 1.29
CA ALA A 42 17.05 4.04 1.34
C ALA A 42 18.41 4.45 0.74
N THR A 43 19.48 3.70 1.05
CA THR A 43 20.82 3.98 0.53
C THR A 43 20.89 3.79 -0.97
N LEU A 44 20.30 2.71 -1.49
CA LEU A 44 20.32 2.42 -2.91
C LEU A 44 19.53 3.46 -3.71
N ASP A 45 18.39 3.92 -3.18
CA ASP A 45 17.63 5.01 -3.80
C ASP A 45 18.41 6.33 -3.87
N GLU A 46 19.27 6.62 -2.89
CA GLU A 46 20.08 7.85 -2.86
C GLU A 46 21.32 7.77 -3.76
N VAL A 47 21.97 6.59 -3.79
CA VAL A 47 23.20 6.36 -4.56
C VAL A 47 22.89 6.09 -6.04
N VAL A 48 21.83 5.35 -6.33
CA VAL A 48 21.47 4.93 -7.69
C VAL A 48 20.37 5.84 -8.24
N ARG A 49 20.79 6.92 -8.90
CA ARG A 49 19.89 7.85 -9.61
C ARG A 49 19.49 7.31 -10.99
N ARG A 50 18.86 6.14 -11.02
CA ARG A 50 18.40 5.49 -12.24
C ARG A 50 16.88 5.33 -12.21
N VAL A 51 16.22 5.84 -13.25
CA VAL A 51 14.80 5.60 -13.49
C VAL A 51 14.67 4.47 -14.51
N VAL A 52 13.85 3.46 -14.21
CA VAL A 52 13.56 2.38 -15.17
C VAL A 52 12.44 2.86 -16.10
N PRO A 53 12.65 2.91 -17.42
CA PRO A 53 11.60 3.32 -18.35
C PRO A 53 10.40 2.38 -18.28
N ALA A 54 9.22 2.88 -18.63
CA ALA A 54 8.05 2.04 -18.80
C ALA A 54 8.28 1.05 -19.96
N THR A 55 7.88 -0.21 -19.77
CA THR A 55 7.85 -1.18 -20.88
C THR A 55 6.43 -1.22 -21.44
N GLU A 56 6.26 -0.77 -22.69
CA GLU A 56 4.96 -0.67 -23.36
C GLU A 56 4.73 -1.80 -24.38
N GLY A 57 3.46 -2.08 -24.68
CA GLY A 57 3.09 -3.02 -25.76
C GLY A 57 3.44 -4.48 -25.52
N VAL A 58 3.87 -4.83 -24.29
CA VAL A 58 4.27 -6.19 -23.91
C VAL A 58 3.27 -6.72 -22.88
N GLU A 59 2.77 -7.94 -23.08
CA GLU A 59 2.05 -8.64 -22.02
C GLU A 59 3.02 -9.07 -20.92
N PHE A 60 2.64 -8.93 -19.66
CA PHE A 60 3.46 -9.34 -18.52
C PHE A 60 2.89 -10.56 -17.78
N PRO A 61 2.85 -11.78 -18.36
CA PRO A 61 2.47 -12.98 -17.63
C PRO A 61 3.31 -13.19 -16.36
N ALA A 62 4.60 -12.85 -16.45
CA ALA A 62 5.52 -12.92 -15.33
C ALA A 62 5.17 -11.93 -14.19
N ALA A 63 4.52 -10.81 -14.50
CA ALA A 63 4.04 -9.86 -13.49
C ALA A 63 2.84 -10.45 -12.74
N ALA A 64 1.90 -11.08 -13.45
CA ALA A 64 0.78 -11.78 -12.84
C ALA A 64 1.25 -12.95 -11.95
N GLY A 65 2.21 -13.74 -12.45
CA GLY A 65 2.83 -14.83 -11.69
C GLY A 65 3.47 -14.33 -10.39
N LEU A 66 4.31 -13.29 -10.48
CA LEU A 66 4.94 -12.67 -9.30
C LEU A 66 3.90 -12.18 -8.29
N SER A 67 2.84 -11.49 -8.74
CA SER A 67 1.80 -10.99 -7.85
C SER A 67 1.02 -12.09 -7.13
N ILE A 68 0.71 -13.20 -7.82
CA ILE A 68 0.06 -14.36 -7.20
C ILE A 68 1.00 -15.01 -6.18
N THR A 69 2.27 -15.20 -6.53
CA THR A 69 3.29 -15.74 -5.62
C THR A 69 3.43 -14.88 -4.37
N LEU A 70 3.55 -13.56 -4.50
CA LEU A 70 3.67 -12.64 -3.38
C LEU A 70 2.46 -12.68 -2.45
N ALA A 71 1.24 -12.82 -2.99
CA ALA A 71 0.05 -12.96 -2.16
C ALA A 71 -0.02 -14.31 -1.44
N GLY A 72 0.44 -15.41 -2.04
CA GLY A 72 0.61 -16.68 -1.33
C GLY A 72 1.64 -16.59 -0.20
N LEU A 73 2.79 -15.96 -0.48
CA LEU A 73 3.86 -15.73 0.49
C LEU A 73 3.43 -14.80 1.63
N HIS A 74 2.54 -13.84 1.36
CA HIS A 74 1.94 -13.02 2.41
C HIS A 74 1.25 -13.87 3.49
N PHE A 75 0.38 -14.80 3.11
CA PHE A 75 -0.32 -15.66 4.08
C PHE A 75 0.64 -16.61 4.79
N ALA A 76 1.60 -17.20 4.06
CA ALA A 76 2.60 -18.08 4.65
C ALA A 76 3.47 -17.35 5.69
N LEU A 77 3.97 -16.15 5.37
CA LEU A 77 4.73 -15.32 6.30
C LEU A 77 3.88 -14.83 7.46
N MET A 78 2.63 -14.43 7.24
CA MET A 78 1.73 -14.01 8.30
C MET A 78 1.54 -15.16 9.32
N ALA A 79 1.22 -16.36 8.85
CA ALA A 79 1.05 -17.53 9.71
C ALA A 79 2.35 -17.87 10.46
N LEU A 80 3.49 -17.89 9.77
CA LEU A 80 4.80 -18.17 10.38
C LEU A 80 5.16 -17.15 11.46
N VAL A 81 5.13 -15.86 11.13
CA VAL A 81 5.56 -14.78 12.03
C VAL A 81 4.66 -14.69 13.26
N VAL A 82 3.34 -14.76 13.07
CA VAL A 82 2.39 -14.74 14.20
C VAL A 82 2.63 -15.93 15.10
N SER A 83 2.77 -17.13 14.53
CA SER A 83 2.99 -18.36 15.31
C SER A 83 4.32 -18.32 16.07
N VAL A 84 5.41 -17.91 15.42
CA VAL A 84 6.73 -17.83 16.06
C VAL A 84 6.77 -16.81 17.17
N ILE A 85 6.26 -15.59 16.96
CA ILE A 85 6.29 -14.56 18.02
C ILE A 85 5.40 -14.99 19.20
N ALA A 86 4.24 -15.60 18.90
CA ALA A 86 3.28 -16.03 19.91
C ALA A 86 3.76 -17.25 20.71
N LEU A 87 4.22 -18.30 20.04
CA LEU A 87 4.38 -19.64 20.61
C LEU A 87 5.84 -20.04 20.85
N SER A 88 6.80 -19.47 20.12
CA SER A 88 8.20 -19.89 20.26
C SER A 88 8.86 -19.26 21.47
N ASP A 89 9.53 -20.08 22.28
CA ASP A 89 10.44 -19.63 23.34
C ASP A 89 11.89 -19.51 22.85
N GLY A 90 12.18 -19.97 21.64
CA GLY A 90 13.54 -19.96 21.05
C GLY A 90 14.04 -18.59 20.62
N LEU A 91 13.16 -17.57 20.53
CA LEU A 91 13.53 -16.20 20.22
C LEU A 91 13.44 -15.29 21.44
N GLY A 92 14.49 -14.52 21.68
CA GLY A 92 14.52 -13.43 22.65
C GLY A 92 13.59 -12.28 22.28
N SER A 93 13.30 -11.41 23.25
CA SER A 93 12.35 -10.31 23.09
C SER A 93 12.73 -9.33 21.98
N TRP A 94 14.03 -9.04 21.83
CA TRP A 94 14.51 -8.13 20.77
C TRP A 94 14.37 -8.76 19.38
N GLU A 95 14.58 -10.09 19.26
CA GLU A 95 14.44 -10.82 17.99
C GLU A 95 12.97 -10.86 17.57
N LYS A 96 12.07 -11.11 18.52
CA LYS A 96 10.61 -11.03 18.29
C LYS A 96 10.18 -9.64 17.87
N ALA A 97 10.70 -8.59 18.51
CA ALA A 97 10.39 -7.20 18.15
C ALA A 97 10.94 -6.84 16.76
N GLY A 98 12.17 -7.25 16.44
CA GLY A 98 12.76 -7.04 15.13
C GLY A 98 12.07 -7.84 14.03
N LEU A 99 11.67 -9.09 14.29
CA LEU A 99 10.88 -9.90 13.38
C LEU A 99 9.51 -9.26 13.11
N PHE A 100 8.83 -8.79 14.17
CA PHE A 100 7.58 -8.03 14.04
C PHE A 100 7.76 -6.81 13.13
N ALA A 101 8.82 -6.03 13.35
CA ALA A 101 9.10 -4.84 12.55
C ALA A 101 9.42 -5.19 11.09
N ALA A 102 10.27 -6.19 10.84
CA ALA A 102 10.63 -6.63 9.48
C ALA A 102 9.41 -7.17 8.71
N ALA A 103 8.63 -8.05 9.34
CA ALA A 103 7.40 -8.57 8.75
C ALA A 103 6.36 -7.46 8.51
N GLY A 104 6.18 -6.56 9.47
CA GLY A 104 5.29 -5.42 9.33
C GLY A 104 5.69 -4.46 8.21
N LEU A 105 6.99 -4.20 8.01
CA LEU A 105 7.50 -3.43 6.88
C LEU A 105 7.24 -4.17 5.55
N PHE A 106 7.46 -5.47 5.48
CA PHE A 106 7.14 -6.26 4.29
C PHE A 106 5.65 -6.25 3.95
N PHE A 107 4.77 -6.42 4.96
CA PHE A 107 3.33 -6.35 4.75
C PHE A 107 2.90 -4.94 4.30
N GLY A 108 3.50 -3.91 4.89
CA GLY A 108 3.23 -2.51 4.58
C GLY A 108 3.69 -2.05 3.21
N GLN A 109 4.90 -2.43 2.78
CA GLN A 109 5.54 -1.93 1.56
C GLN A 109 5.30 -2.85 0.36
N VAL A 110 5.44 -4.18 0.54
CA VAL A 110 5.35 -5.16 -0.55
C VAL A 110 3.94 -5.74 -0.64
N SER A 111 3.40 -6.27 0.46
CA SER A 111 2.10 -6.96 0.40
C SER A 111 0.96 -6.00 0.08
N ASN A 112 0.95 -4.79 0.65
CA ASN A 112 -0.04 -3.78 0.31
C ASN A 112 0.05 -3.35 -1.16
N SER A 113 1.24 -3.03 -1.67
CA SER A 113 1.42 -2.63 -3.07
C SER A 113 0.98 -3.74 -4.03
N ASN A 114 1.28 -4.99 -3.69
CA ASN A 114 0.82 -6.14 -4.46
C ASN A 114 -0.69 -6.37 -4.36
N ALA A 115 -1.28 -6.25 -3.17
CA ALA A 115 -2.73 -6.35 -2.99
C ALA A 115 -3.47 -5.24 -3.73
N HIS A 116 -2.89 -4.03 -3.75
CA HIS A 116 -3.37 -2.91 -4.54
C HIS A 116 -3.39 -3.23 -6.04
N GLU A 117 -2.30 -3.71 -6.61
CA GLU A 117 -2.28 -4.17 -8.01
C GLU A 117 -3.36 -5.25 -8.27
N LEU A 118 -3.45 -6.24 -7.37
CA LEU A 118 -4.38 -7.35 -7.50
C LEU A 118 -5.85 -6.92 -7.51
N ILE A 119 -6.26 -5.92 -6.70
CA ILE A 119 -7.65 -5.44 -6.70
C ILE A 119 -8.02 -4.65 -7.98
N HIS A 120 -7.04 -4.16 -8.74
CA HIS A 120 -7.26 -3.55 -10.06
C HIS A 120 -7.27 -4.56 -11.21
N ALA A 121 -6.89 -5.82 -10.94
CA ALA A 121 -6.90 -6.87 -11.95
C ALA A 121 -8.32 -7.16 -12.46
N ARG A 122 -8.45 -7.36 -13.78
CA ARG A 122 -9.73 -7.61 -14.44
C ARG A 122 -10.30 -9.01 -14.18
N ASP A 123 -9.46 -10.00 -13.92
CA ASP A 123 -9.91 -11.36 -13.63
C ASP A 123 -10.25 -11.52 -12.14
N ARG A 124 -11.19 -12.43 -11.90
CA ARG A 124 -11.78 -12.64 -10.57
C ARG A 124 -10.80 -13.29 -9.60
N LEU A 125 -9.84 -14.08 -10.07
CA LEU A 125 -8.91 -14.79 -9.20
C LEU A 125 -7.95 -13.80 -8.53
N ARG A 126 -7.24 -12.99 -9.33
CA ARG A 126 -6.33 -11.96 -8.82
C ARG A 126 -7.06 -10.94 -7.95
N HIS A 127 -8.22 -10.44 -8.40
CA HIS A 127 -9.02 -9.52 -7.60
C HIS A 127 -9.40 -10.10 -6.23
N ARG A 128 -9.87 -11.35 -6.17
CA ARG A 128 -10.20 -12.01 -4.90
C ARG A 128 -8.98 -12.25 -4.01
N LEU A 129 -7.83 -12.53 -4.61
CA LEU A 129 -6.59 -12.72 -3.88
C LEU A 129 -6.13 -11.43 -3.19
N GLY A 130 -6.13 -10.30 -3.91
CA GLY A 130 -5.85 -8.98 -3.33
C GLY A 130 -6.85 -8.61 -2.24
N MET A 131 -8.14 -8.88 -2.47
CA MET A 131 -9.20 -8.70 -1.47
C MET A 131 -8.91 -9.49 -0.19
N TRP A 132 -8.55 -10.78 -0.29
CA TRP A 132 -8.25 -11.60 0.89
C TRP A 132 -7.00 -11.15 1.63
N VAL A 133 -5.96 -10.67 0.93
CA VAL A 133 -4.80 -10.04 1.57
C VAL A 133 -5.25 -8.84 2.41
N TYR A 134 -6.08 -7.94 1.85
CA TYR A 134 -6.63 -6.83 2.61
C TYR A 134 -7.52 -7.26 3.80
N ILE A 135 -8.35 -8.29 3.63
CA ILE A 135 -9.17 -8.84 4.72
C ILE A 135 -8.28 -9.35 5.86
N SER A 136 -7.20 -10.07 5.53
CA SER A 136 -6.27 -10.60 6.54
C SER A 136 -5.50 -9.53 7.29
N MET A 137 -5.36 -8.34 6.70
CA MET A 137 -4.78 -7.15 7.33
C MET A 137 -5.83 -6.20 7.92
N LEU A 138 -7.06 -6.68 8.19
CA LEU A 138 -8.16 -5.91 8.78
C LEU A 138 -8.57 -4.65 7.96
N TYR A 139 -8.32 -4.66 6.65
CA TYR A 139 -8.54 -3.53 5.75
C TYR A 139 -9.33 -3.90 4.48
N GLY A 140 -10.15 -4.95 4.55
CA GLY A 140 -10.89 -5.50 3.39
C GLY A 140 -11.73 -4.48 2.62
N HIS A 141 -12.28 -3.46 3.30
CA HIS A 141 -13.09 -2.40 2.70
C HIS A 141 -12.35 -1.56 1.65
N HIS A 142 -11.01 -1.53 1.71
CA HIS A 142 -10.19 -0.84 0.71
C HIS A 142 -10.39 -1.40 -0.69
N THR A 143 -10.68 -2.70 -0.82
CA THR A 143 -11.05 -3.37 -2.08
C THR A 143 -12.18 -2.64 -2.81
N SER A 144 -13.16 -2.09 -2.08
CA SER A 144 -14.25 -1.28 -2.65
C SER A 144 -13.93 0.21 -2.61
N ALA A 145 -13.48 0.73 -1.46
CA ALA A 145 -13.32 2.17 -1.27
C ALA A 145 -12.28 2.76 -2.23
N HIS A 146 -11.20 2.04 -2.52
CA HIS A 146 -10.14 2.53 -3.39
C HIS A 146 -10.63 2.73 -4.85
N PRO A 147 -11.15 1.72 -5.57
CA PRO A 147 -11.62 1.91 -6.95
C PRO A 147 -12.93 2.71 -7.06
N LEU A 148 -13.84 2.60 -6.09
CA LEU A 148 -15.19 3.16 -6.21
C LEU A 148 -15.35 4.57 -5.66
N VAL A 149 -14.43 4.98 -4.77
CA VAL A 149 -14.47 6.28 -4.13
C VAL A 149 -13.21 7.05 -4.46
N HIS A 150 -12.06 6.52 -4.07
CA HIS A 150 -10.80 7.24 -4.16
C HIS A 150 -10.44 7.53 -5.63
N HIS A 151 -10.33 6.55 -6.51
CA HIS A 151 -10.04 6.79 -7.93
C HIS A 151 -11.02 7.76 -8.63
N VAL A 152 -12.30 7.71 -8.23
CA VAL A 152 -13.34 8.58 -8.79
C VAL A 152 -13.22 10.03 -8.30
N ARG A 153 -12.83 10.20 -7.04
CA ARG A 153 -12.89 11.48 -6.31
C ARG A 153 -11.53 12.02 -5.90
N VAL A 154 -10.44 11.36 -6.26
CA VAL A 154 -9.06 11.71 -5.89
C VAL A 154 -8.78 13.18 -6.17
N ALA A 155 -7.98 13.80 -5.32
CA ALA A 155 -7.70 15.22 -5.31
C ALA A 155 -8.96 16.10 -5.19
N THR A 156 -9.97 15.65 -4.46
CA THR A 156 -11.13 16.48 -4.09
C THR A 156 -11.41 16.38 -2.60
N ARG A 157 -12.13 17.35 -2.03
CA ARG A 157 -12.54 17.30 -0.62
C ARG A 157 -13.52 16.17 -0.30
N ALA A 158 -14.17 15.60 -1.32
CA ALA A 158 -15.11 14.49 -1.17
C ALA A 158 -14.39 13.14 -0.96
N ASP A 159 -13.14 13.02 -1.41
CA ASP A 159 -12.34 11.83 -1.20
C ASP A 159 -11.71 11.79 0.21
N PRO A 160 -11.99 10.74 1.01
CA PRO A 160 -11.35 10.54 2.30
C PRO A 160 -9.83 10.41 2.22
N ALA A 161 -9.30 9.79 1.17
CA ALA A 161 -7.87 9.48 1.03
C ALA A 161 -7.05 10.64 0.42
N THR A 162 -7.70 11.72 -0.01
CA THR A 162 -7.01 12.95 -0.37
C THR A 162 -6.59 13.71 0.88
N SER A 163 -5.29 13.81 1.13
CA SER A 163 -4.72 14.59 2.23
C SER A 163 -4.67 16.08 1.91
N ARG A 164 -5.04 16.91 2.89
CA ARG A 164 -5.19 18.34 2.67
C ARG A 164 -3.90 19.08 3.00
N ARG A 165 -3.64 20.19 2.30
CA ARG A 165 -2.55 21.12 2.66
C ARG A 165 -2.67 21.51 4.14
N GLY A 166 -1.54 21.49 4.86
CA GLY A 166 -1.47 21.77 6.29
C GLY A 166 -2.00 20.68 7.24
N GLU A 167 -2.66 19.61 6.74
CA GLU A 167 -3.16 18.50 7.54
C GLU A 167 -2.01 17.61 8.01
N SER A 168 -1.97 17.25 9.30
CA SER A 168 -1.00 16.28 9.82
C SER A 168 -1.43 14.84 9.50
N PHE A 169 -0.46 13.94 9.29
CA PHE A 169 -0.71 12.51 9.13
C PHE A 169 -1.69 11.92 10.17
N TYR A 170 -1.52 12.25 11.45
CA TYR A 170 -2.39 11.73 12.53
C TYR A 170 -3.88 12.11 12.37
N ARG A 171 -4.15 13.36 11.97
CA ARG A 171 -5.52 13.83 11.68
C ARG A 171 -6.06 13.16 10.42
N TYR A 172 -5.21 13.02 9.41
CA TYR A 172 -5.53 12.36 8.16
C TYR A 172 -5.95 10.91 8.39
N VAL A 173 -5.17 10.09 9.11
CA VAL A 173 -5.43 8.66 9.34
C VAL A 173 -6.84 8.42 9.86
N GLY A 174 -7.24 9.12 10.93
CA GLY A 174 -8.57 8.95 11.50
C GLY A 174 -9.69 9.40 10.57
N ARG A 175 -9.45 10.39 9.70
CA ARG A 175 -10.43 10.87 8.71
C ARG A 175 -10.52 9.92 7.52
N ALA A 176 -9.38 9.54 6.95
CA ALA A 176 -9.26 8.69 5.78
C ALA A 176 -9.81 7.29 6.04
N TRP A 177 -9.45 6.67 7.16
CA TRP A 177 -9.92 5.32 7.51
C TRP A 177 -11.44 5.27 7.68
N ARG A 178 -12.00 6.13 8.55
CA ARG A 178 -13.45 6.17 8.81
C ARG A 178 -14.24 6.58 7.57
N GLY A 179 -13.72 7.56 6.83
CA GLY A 179 -14.33 8.03 5.59
C GLY A 179 -14.31 6.98 4.50
N GLY A 180 -13.18 6.29 4.30
CA GLY A 180 -13.02 5.21 3.33
C GLY A 180 -14.00 4.06 3.60
N PHE A 181 -14.09 3.62 4.85
CA PHE A 181 -15.05 2.60 5.25
C PHE A 181 -16.50 3.01 4.95
N ARG A 182 -16.92 4.21 5.39
CA ARG A 182 -18.31 4.69 5.21
C ARG A 182 -18.68 4.95 3.76
N GLN A 183 -17.79 5.60 3.01
CA GLN A 183 -18.06 5.93 1.61
C GLN A 183 -18.00 4.69 0.72
N GLY A 184 -17.09 3.74 0.99
CA GLY A 184 -17.06 2.46 0.29
C GLY A 184 -18.33 1.64 0.54
N LEU A 185 -18.85 1.66 1.77
CA LEU A 185 -20.08 0.96 2.14
C LEU A 185 -21.27 1.53 1.37
N ALA A 186 -21.38 2.85 1.35
CA ALA A 186 -22.42 3.55 0.59
C ALA A 186 -22.32 3.27 -0.92
N ALA A 187 -21.11 3.25 -1.48
CA ALA A 187 -20.89 2.97 -2.90
C ALA A 187 -21.31 1.54 -3.29
N GLU A 188 -20.99 0.54 -2.47
CA GLU A 188 -21.41 -0.85 -2.70
C GLU A 188 -22.91 -1.06 -2.48
N THR A 189 -23.49 -0.41 -1.46
CA THR A 189 -24.94 -0.42 -1.23
C THR A 189 -25.67 0.09 -2.48
N ALA A 190 -25.26 1.24 -3.02
CA ALA A 190 -25.83 1.81 -4.23
C ALA A 190 -25.62 0.94 -5.48
N ARG A 191 -24.55 0.12 -5.54
CA ARG A 191 -24.34 -0.83 -6.64
C ARG A 191 -25.30 -2.01 -6.55
N ILE A 192 -25.48 -2.58 -5.36
CA ILE A 192 -26.38 -3.71 -5.11
C ILE A 192 -27.83 -3.32 -5.36
N GLU A 193 -28.24 -2.15 -4.90
CA GLU A 193 -29.60 -1.63 -5.14
C GLU A 193 -29.87 -1.40 -6.62
N ARG A 194 -28.95 -0.75 -7.35
CA ARG A 194 -29.09 -0.55 -8.80
C ARG A 194 -29.13 -1.87 -9.57
N ALA A 195 -28.34 -2.86 -9.15
CA ALA A 195 -28.31 -4.18 -9.75
C ALA A 195 -29.42 -5.13 -9.25
N ARG A 196 -30.28 -4.67 -8.31
CA ARG A 196 -31.33 -5.46 -7.65
C ARG A 196 -30.82 -6.80 -7.10
N LEU A 197 -29.60 -6.80 -6.56
CA LEU A 197 -28.98 -8.00 -6.00
C LEU A 197 -29.43 -8.23 -4.54
N PRO A 198 -29.50 -9.48 -4.08
CA PRO A 198 -29.80 -9.79 -2.68
C PRO A 198 -28.76 -9.20 -1.71
N ARG A 199 -29.21 -8.77 -0.53
CA ARG A 199 -28.36 -8.14 0.51
C ARG A 199 -27.19 -9.02 0.98
N TRP A 200 -27.32 -10.35 0.97
CA TRP A 200 -26.23 -11.26 1.35
C TRP A 200 -25.05 -11.24 0.38
N ARG A 201 -25.21 -10.66 -0.82
CA ARG A 201 -24.09 -10.41 -1.76
C ARG A 201 -23.29 -9.16 -1.43
N HIS A 202 -23.60 -8.46 -0.33
CA HIS A 202 -22.88 -7.26 0.06
C HIS A 202 -21.43 -7.59 0.45
N PRO A 203 -20.40 -7.06 -0.25
CA PRO A 203 -19.02 -7.47 -0.04
C PRO A 203 -18.50 -7.16 1.37
N TYR A 204 -19.04 -6.12 2.03
CA TYR A 204 -18.74 -5.83 3.44
C TYR A 204 -19.06 -6.97 4.42
N ALA A 205 -20.05 -7.83 4.12
CA ALA A 205 -20.28 -9.03 4.93
C ALA A 205 -19.07 -9.97 4.86
N LEU A 206 -18.46 -10.11 3.68
CA LEU A 206 -17.23 -10.87 3.49
C LEU A 206 -16.02 -10.15 4.10
N TYR A 207 -15.94 -8.82 3.99
CA TYR A 207 -14.80 -8.06 4.54
C TYR A 207 -14.73 -8.17 6.06
N VAL A 208 -15.86 -7.96 6.73
CA VAL A 208 -15.93 -8.02 8.19
C VAL A 208 -15.95 -9.47 8.67
N GLY A 209 -16.79 -10.32 8.07
CA GLY A 209 -16.89 -11.73 8.44
C GLY A 209 -15.60 -12.51 8.20
N GLY A 210 -14.90 -12.24 7.09
CA GLY A 210 -13.61 -12.85 6.80
C GLY A 210 -12.51 -12.41 7.77
N ALA A 211 -12.48 -11.12 8.13
CA ALA A 211 -11.56 -10.60 9.13
C ALA A 211 -11.79 -11.23 10.51
N LEU A 212 -13.07 -11.36 10.92
CA LEU A 212 -13.44 -12.03 12.16
C LEU A 212 -13.06 -13.52 12.14
N ALA A 213 -13.31 -14.23 11.04
CA ALA A 213 -12.96 -15.63 10.90
C ALA A 213 -11.44 -15.86 11.01
N ILE A 214 -10.63 -15.02 10.36
CA ILE A 214 -9.16 -15.07 10.48
C ILE A 214 -8.74 -14.77 11.92
N GLY A 215 -9.31 -13.74 12.56
CA GLY A 215 -9.00 -13.41 13.95
C GLY A 215 -9.33 -14.54 14.92
N LEU A 216 -10.48 -15.20 14.75
CA LEU A 216 -10.87 -16.38 15.54
C LEU A 216 -9.92 -17.56 15.30
N ALA A 217 -9.50 -17.80 14.05
CA ALA A 217 -8.53 -18.84 13.74
C ALA A 217 -7.17 -18.55 14.39
N VAL A 218 -6.68 -17.30 14.31
CA VAL A 218 -5.43 -16.89 14.97
C VAL A 218 -5.55 -17.07 16.49
N LEU A 219 -6.65 -16.61 17.10
CA LEU A 219 -6.90 -16.77 18.53
C LEU A 219 -6.91 -18.24 18.95
N TRP A 220 -7.57 -19.10 18.18
CA TRP A 220 -7.65 -20.53 18.46
C TRP A 220 -6.29 -21.22 18.33
N LEU A 221 -5.48 -20.86 17.34
CA LEU A 221 -4.17 -21.47 17.07
C LEU A 221 -3.05 -20.96 17.99
N THR A 222 -3.11 -19.69 18.39
CA THR A 222 -1.97 -18.99 19.01
C THR A 222 -2.29 -18.27 20.31
N GLY A 223 -3.54 -18.36 20.78
CA GLY A 223 -4.03 -17.68 21.97
C GLY A 223 -4.10 -16.16 21.81
N LEU A 224 -4.38 -15.48 22.93
CA LEU A 224 -4.52 -14.02 22.96
C LEU A 224 -3.24 -13.31 22.49
N LYS A 225 -2.06 -13.86 22.82
CA LYS A 225 -0.78 -13.29 22.42
C LYS A 225 -0.66 -13.20 20.89
N GLY A 226 -0.92 -14.28 20.16
CA GLY A 226 -0.84 -14.23 18.69
C GLY A 226 -1.95 -13.40 18.05
N LEU A 227 -3.15 -13.34 18.64
CA LEU A 227 -4.19 -12.39 18.22
C LEU A 227 -3.69 -10.94 18.31
N LEU A 228 -3.05 -10.55 19.41
CA LEU A 228 -2.49 -9.21 19.58
C LEU A 228 -1.35 -8.93 18.60
N VAL A 229 -0.47 -9.91 18.34
CA VAL A 229 0.59 -9.79 17.32
C VAL A 229 -0.02 -9.56 15.93
N TRP A 230 -1.02 -10.35 15.55
CA TRP A 230 -1.70 -10.21 14.25
C TRP A 230 -2.39 -8.85 14.11
N ILE A 231 -3.13 -8.38 15.13
CA ILE A 231 -3.72 -7.04 15.15
C ILE A 231 -2.64 -5.96 15.02
N GLY A 232 -1.52 -6.12 15.71
CA GLY A 232 -0.37 -5.20 15.63
C GLY A 232 0.22 -5.14 14.22
N LEU A 233 0.44 -6.29 13.57
CA LEU A 233 0.94 -6.38 12.20
C LEU A 233 -0.05 -5.75 11.21
N ALA A 234 -1.34 -6.05 11.34
CA ALA A 234 -2.40 -5.46 10.53
C ALA A 234 -2.46 -3.93 10.70
N GLY A 235 -2.39 -3.43 11.94
CA GLY A 235 -2.35 -2.00 12.24
C GLY A 235 -1.12 -1.32 11.66
N TYR A 236 0.05 -1.95 11.74
CA TYR A 236 1.28 -1.41 11.19
C TYR A 236 1.28 -1.39 9.65
N ALA A 237 0.74 -2.43 9.00
CA ALA A 237 0.55 -2.46 7.55
C ALA A 237 -0.45 -1.39 7.08
N GLN A 238 -1.57 -1.22 7.79
CA GLN A 238 -2.55 -0.17 7.50
C GLN A 238 -1.97 1.24 7.66
N ALA A 239 -1.17 1.48 8.70
CA ALA A 239 -0.52 2.77 8.91
C ALA A 239 0.42 3.12 7.75
N GLN A 240 1.15 2.13 7.20
CA GLN A 240 2.02 2.33 6.04
C GLN A 240 1.23 2.60 4.75
N LEU A 241 0.12 1.90 4.51
CA LEU A 241 -0.77 2.19 3.38
C LEU A 241 -1.31 3.63 3.46
N LEU A 242 -1.86 4.01 4.61
CA LEU A 242 -2.40 5.36 4.82
C LEU A 242 -1.30 6.42 4.72
N MET A 243 -0.07 6.11 5.15
CA MET A 243 1.07 7.02 5.00
C MET A 243 1.43 7.23 3.53
N SER A 244 1.42 6.15 2.75
CA SER A 244 1.64 6.21 1.30
C SER A 244 0.61 7.12 0.63
N ASP A 245 -0.69 6.93 0.91
CA ASP A 245 -1.75 7.78 0.37
C ASP A 245 -1.60 9.25 0.84
N TYR A 246 -1.28 9.46 2.12
CA TYR A 246 -1.08 10.79 2.68
C TYR A 246 0.06 11.55 1.99
N VAL A 247 1.20 10.88 1.78
CA VAL A 247 2.36 11.51 1.13
C VAL A 247 2.05 11.80 -0.33
N GLN A 248 1.43 10.85 -1.04
CA GLN A 248 1.23 10.94 -2.48
C GLN A 248 0.07 11.87 -2.89
N HIS A 249 -0.86 12.18 -1.98
CA HIS A 249 -1.95 13.13 -2.23
C HIS A 249 -1.80 14.46 -1.50
N TYR A 250 -0.63 14.77 -0.96
CA TYR A 250 -0.49 15.92 -0.06
C TYR A 250 -0.73 17.25 -0.76
N GLY A 251 -1.83 17.91 -0.42
CA GLY A 251 -2.09 19.31 -0.79
C GLY A 251 -2.50 19.53 -2.24
N LEU A 252 -2.41 18.52 -3.11
CA LEU A 252 -2.80 18.62 -4.52
C LEU A 252 -4.31 18.40 -4.65
N ILE A 253 -5.03 19.45 -5.04
CA ILE A 253 -6.49 19.45 -5.17
C ILE A 253 -6.86 19.89 -6.58
N ARG A 254 -7.79 19.18 -7.20
CA ARG A 254 -8.39 19.52 -8.50
C ARG A 254 -9.12 20.86 -8.41
N ALA A 255 -8.90 21.70 -9.41
CA ALA A 255 -9.76 22.84 -9.65
C ALA A 255 -11.21 22.40 -9.89
N THR A 256 -12.15 23.26 -9.52
CA THR A 256 -13.58 23.08 -9.83
C THR A 256 -13.99 24.10 -10.89
N ASP A 257 -14.78 23.65 -11.86
CA ASP A 257 -15.37 24.55 -12.85
C ASP A 257 -16.40 25.52 -12.22
N ALA A 258 -16.93 26.43 -13.04
CA ALA A 258 -17.94 27.41 -12.61
C ALA A 258 -19.23 26.78 -12.06
N LYS A 259 -19.47 25.49 -12.31
CA LYS A 259 -20.62 24.72 -11.81
C LYS A 259 -20.28 23.89 -10.57
N GLY A 260 -19.07 24.04 -10.03
CA GLY A 260 -18.59 23.31 -8.86
C GLY A 260 -18.15 21.87 -9.15
N LYS A 261 -18.07 21.47 -10.42
CA LYS A 261 -17.62 20.12 -10.80
C LYS A 261 -16.09 20.09 -10.88
N PRO A 262 -15.42 19.14 -10.22
CA PRO A 262 -13.96 19.02 -10.32
C PRO A 262 -13.51 18.64 -11.74
N VAL A 263 -12.48 19.31 -12.28
CA VAL A 263 -11.83 18.97 -13.56
C VAL A 263 -11.34 17.52 -13.57
N PRO A 264 -11.25 16.79 -14.69
CA PRO A 264 -10.81 15.39 -14.69
C PRO A 264 -9.47 15.16 -13.95
N THR A 265 -9.30 13.98 -13.34
CA THR A 265 -8.04 13.61 -12.70
C THR A 265 -6.94 13.53 -13.77
N GLY A 266 -6.03 14.51 -13.74
CA GLY A 266 -4.81 14.53 -14.53
C GLY A 266 -3.53 14.33 -13.69
N PRO A 267 -2.36 14.37 -14.35
CA PRO A 267 -1.09 14.00 -13.73
C PRO A 267 -0.59 14.94 -12.63
N ALA A 268 -1.10 16.18 -12.57
CA ALA A 268 -0.77 17.16 -11.54
C ALA A 268 -1.42 16.90 -10.16
N HIS A 269 -2.28 15.88 -10.04
CA HIS A 269 -3.09 15.64 -8.84
C HIS A 269 -2.51 14.59 -7.88
N SER A 270 -1.24 14.22 -8.06
CA SER A 270 -0.55 13.24 -7.22
C SER A 270 0.97 13.45 -7.28
N TRP A 271 1.65 13.16 -6.19
CA TRP A 271 3.10 13.14 -6.12
C TRP A 271 3.65 11.78 -6.55
N ASN A 272 4.78 11.79 -7.23
CA ASN A 272 5.46 10.60 -7.74
C ASN A 272 6.84 10.42 -7.09
N SER A 273 7.37 9.20 -7.10
CA SER A 273 8.75 8.91 -6.70
C SER A 273 9.47 8.14 -7.82
N PRO A 274 10.56 8.67 -8.41
CA PRO A 274 11.26 8.02 -9.51
C PRO A 274 12.30 6.98 -9.08
N HIS A 275 12.52 6.82 -7.77
CA HIS A 275 13.65 6.07 -7.22
C HIS A 275 13.59 4.58 -7.57
N LEU A 276 14.74 3.99 -7.89
CA LEU A 276 14.83 2.66 -8.46
C LEU A 276 14.28 1.57 -7.54
N TRP A 277 14.78 1.50 -6.31
CA TRP A 277 14.62 0.33 -5.47
C TRP A 277 13.32 0.35 -4.70
N SER A 278 12.96 1.47 -4.07
CA SER A 278 11.66 1.58 -3.43
C SER A 278 10.51 1.45 -4.42
N SER A 279 10.65 1.97 -5.65
CA SER A 279 9.64 1.72 -6.69
C SER A 279 9.57 0.24 -7.06
N ALA A 280 10.70 -0.46 -7.20
CA ALA A 280 10.68 -1.90 -7.46
C ALA A 280 10.05 -2.69 -6.30
N LEU A 281 10.40 -2.36 -5.05
CA LEU A 281 9.87 -2.99 -3.85
C LEU A 281 8.34 -2.78 -3.72
N MET A 282 7.85 -1.64 -4.17
CA MET A 282 6.44 -1.26 -4.14
C MET A 282 5.73 -1.45 -5.49
N LEU A 283 6.27 -2.29 -6.39
CA LEU A 283 5.69 -2.59 -7.70
C LEU A 283 5.23 -1.33 -8.44
N ASN A 284 6.11 -0.33 -8.55
CA ASN A 284 5.86 0.96 -9.18
C ASN A 284 4.61 1.72 -8.71
N ALA A 285 3.96 1.34 -7.61
CA ALA A 285 2.87 2.11 -7.02
C ALA A 285 3.22 3.61 -6.82
N PRO A 286 4.48 4.00 -6.53
CA PRO A 286 4.86 5.41 -6.46
C PRO A 286 4.85 6.19 -7.79
N ARG A 287 4.55 5.55 -8.94
CA ARG A 287 4.23 6.21 -10.23
C ARG A 287 2.75 6.58 -10.25
N HIS A 288 2.36 7.34 -9.24
CA HIS A 288 0.98 7.47 -8.78
C HIS A 288 0.08 8.25 -9.73
N SER A 289 0.63 9.28 -10.37
CA SER A 289 -0.12 10.09 -11.33
C SER A 289 -0.64 9.24 -12.50
N ASP A 290 0.24 8.40 -13.07
CA ASP A 290 -0.14 7.52 -14.17
C ASP A 290 -1.05 6.38 -13.70
N HIS A 291 -0.87 5.89 -12.47
CA HIS A 291 -1.78 4.92 -11.86
C HIS A 291 -3.21 5.47 -11.77
N HIS A 292 -3.40 6.71 -11.34
CA HIS A 292 -4.73 7.34 -11.30
C HIS A 292 -5.28 7.68 -12.69
N ALA A 293 -4.43 8.07 -13.62
CA ALA A 293 -4.83 8.34 -15.00
C ALA A 293 -5.20 7.04 -15.76
N SER A 294 -4.57 5.91 -15.41
CA SER A 294 -4.74 4.62 -16.07
C SER A 294 -4.68 3.45 -15.08
N PRO A 295 -5.73 3.23 -14.25
CA PRO A 295 -5.70 2.25 -13.15
C PRO A 295 -5.55 0.79 -13.61
N ALA A 296 -5.92 0.50 -14.85
CA ALA A 296 -5.81 -0.84 -15.44
C ALA A 296 -4.42 -1.13 -16.04
N ARG A 297 -3.49 -0.16 -16.01
CA ARG A 297 -2.14 -0.32 -16.53
C ARG A 297 -1.31 -1.13 -15.54
N PRO A 298 -0.69 -2.25 -15.96
CA PRO A 298 0.09 -3.08 -15.05
C PRO A 298 1.34 -2.33 -14.60
N TYR A 299 1.80 -2.63 -13.39
CA TYR A 299 2.91 -1.90 -12.77
C TYR A 299 4.21 -1.77 -13.60
N PRO A 300 4.65 -2.73 -14.44
CA PRO A 300 5.86 -2.54 -15.24
C PRO A 300 5.70 -1.46 -16.33
N ALA A 301 4.46 -1.19 -16.74
CA ALA A 301 4.12 -0.24 -17.80
C ALA A 301 3.79 1.16 -17.25
N LEU A 302 3.71 1.36 -15.94
CA LEU A 302 3.44 2.68 -15.35
C LEU A 302 4.52 3.69 -15.77
N ARG A 303 4.08 4.88 -16.18
CA ARG A 303 4.93 5.94 -16.76
C ARG A 303 5.31 6.99 -15.73
N LEU A 304 6.39 7.71 -16.04
CA LEU A 304 6.78 8.95 -15.40
C LEU A 304 7.08 9.93 -16.52
N ASP A 305 6.17 10.87 -16.74
CA ASP A 305 6.30 11.93 -17.72
C ASP A 305 7.14 13.10 -17.14
N ASP A 306 7.61 14.01 -18.01
CA ASP A 306 8.58 15.04 -17.61
C ASP A 306 7.99 16.17 -16.73
N ASP A 307 6.68 16.46 -16.83
CA ASP A 307 6.02 17.54 -16.08
C ASP A 307 5.03 16.99 -15.04
N LEU A 308 5.56 16.30 -14.03
CA LEU A 308 4.78 15.70 -12.93
C LEU A 308 5.23 16.22 -11.56
N PRO A 309 4.32 16.31 -10.57
CA PRO A 309 4.71 16.54 -9.19
C PRO A 309 5.59 15.37 -8.70
N MET A 310 6.81 15.69 -8.30
CA MET A 310 7.80 14.73 -7.80
C MET A 310 8.12 14.98 -6.33
N LEU A 311 8.20 13.90 -5.55
CA LEU A 311 8.68 13.97 -4.18
C LEU A 311 10.18 14.34 -4.16
N PRO A 312 10.62 15.19 -3.21
CA PRO A 312 12.03 15.59 -3.11
C PRO A 312 13.00 14.44 -2.80
N ARG A 313 12.49 13.36 -2.20
CA ARG A 313 13.21 12.15 -1.78
C ARG A 313 12.31 10.94 -1.99
N SER A 314 12.85 9.74 -1.78
CA SER A 314 12.07 8.51 -1.94
C SER A 314 10.86 8.48 -1.01
N LEU A 315 9.82 7.77 -1.44
CA LEU A 315 8.57 7.66 -0.69
C LEU A 315 8.78 7.20 0.77
N PRO A 316 9.65 6.20 1.07
CA PRO A 316 9.94 5.84 2.46
C PRO A 316 10.58 6.96 3.30
N VAL A 317 11.51 7.74 2.71
CA VAL A 317 12.15 8.87 3.39
C VAL A 317 11.13 9.98 3.67
N MET A 318 10.30 10.30 2.68
CA MET A 318 9.23 11.29 2.83
C MET A 318 8.16 10.83 3.82
N SER A 319 7.87 9.53 3.88
CA SER A 319 6.99 8.92 4.89
C SER A 319 7.53 9.09 6.31
N CYS A 320 8.84 8.93 6.50
CA CYS A 320 9.48 9.20 7.80
C CYS A 320 9.40 10.68 8.15
N LEU A 321 9.58 11.58 7.18
CA LEU A 321 9.44 13.03 7.39
C LEU A 321 8.01 13.42 7.78
N ALA A 322 7.00 12.79 7.18
CA ALA A 322 5.57 13.01 7.44
C ALA A 322 5.15 12.71 8.88
N LEU A 323 5.88 11.83 9.58
CA LEU A 323 5.70 11.57 11.02
C LEU A 323 6.01 12.81 11.89
N HIS A 324 6.71 13.81 11.35
CA HIS A 324 6.97 15.07 12.04
C HIS A 324 6.29 16.25 11.33
N PRO A 325 5.03 16.60 11.70
CA PRO A 325 4.19 17.53 10.93
C PRO A 325 4.80 18.91 10.67
N ARG A 326 5.62 19.43 11.58
CA ARG A 326 6.29 20.72 11.40
C ARG A 326 7.34 20.68 10.29
N ARG A 327 8.19 19.64 10.27
CA ARG A 327 9.22 19.47 9.25
C ARG A 327 8.61 19.08 7.90
N TRP A 328 7.62 18.20 7.92
CA TRP A 328 6.83 17.85 6.73
C TRP A 328 6.27 19.10 6.03
N ARG A 329 5.53 19.93 6.76
CA ARG A 329 4.93 21.16 6.21
C ARG A 329 5.96 22.16 5.68
N LYS A 330 7.08 22.31 6.37
CA LYS A 330 8.19 23.17 5.92
C LYS A 330 8.70 22.78 4.52
N VAL A 331 8.67 21.49 4.19
CA VAL A 331 9.11 20.97 2.88
C VAL A 331 7.96 20.96 1.87
N MET A 332 6.80 20.43 2.24
CA MET A 332 5.75 20.09 1.28
C MET A 332 4.72 21.19 1.04
N ASP A 333 4.46 22.11 1.98
CA ASP A 333 3.49 23.20 1.74
C ASP A 333 3.93 24.10 0.57
N PRO A 334 5.19 24.58 0.48
CA PRO A 334 5.62 25.40 -0.65
C PRO A 334 5.56 24.67 -2.00
N LEU A 335 5.85 23.36 -2.00
CA LEU A 335 5.80 22.54 -3.21
C LEU A 335 4.35 22.33 -3.67
N ALA A 336 3.43 22.06 -2.74
CA ALA A 336 2.00 21.96 -3.04
C ALA A 336 1.44 23.29 -3.55
N ASP A 337 1.87 24.43 -2.99
CA ASP A 337 1.46 25.76 -3.46
C ASP A 337 1.93 26.04 -4.89
N ALA A 338 3.19 25.70 -5.19
CA ALA A 338 3.76 25.88 -6.53
C ALA A 338 3.02 25.08 -7.60
N TRP A 339 2.55 23.86 -7.28
CA TRP A 339 1.76 23.04 -8.19
C TRP A 339 0.29 23.48 -8.27
N SER A 340 -0.31 23.85 -7.14
CA SER A 340 -1.70 24.35 -7.13
C SER A 340 -1.86 25.63 -7.96
N GLY A 341 -0.80 26.44 -8.07
CA GLY A 341 -0.79 27.64 -8.93
C GLY A 341 -0.72 27.35 -10.44
N ARG A 342 -0.52 26.09 -10.86
CA ARG A 342 -0.44 25.67 -12.27
C ARG A 342 -1.74 25.07 -12.82
N THR A 343 -2.69 24.74 -11.95
CA THR A 343 -3.93 23.98 -12.25
C THR A 343 -5.18 24.80 -12.00
#